data_AF-A0A226D2H6-F1
#
_entry.id   AF-A0A226D2H6-F1
#
_cell.length_a   1.000
_cell.length_b   1.000
_cell.length_c   1.000
_cell.angle_alpha   90.00
_cell.angle_beta   90.00
_cell.angle_gamma   90.00
#
_symmetry.space_group_name_H-M   'P 1'
#
loop_
_entity.id
_entity.type
_entity.pdbx_description
1 polymer ?
#
loop_
_entity_poly.entity_id
_entity_poly.type
_entity_poly.pdbx_seq_one_letter_code
_entity_poly.pdbx_strand_id
1 'polypeptide(L)'
;MGVTPRMWSALDKFSSKRTLYNRVGWDHVNKQVEFHPISIKLIPYLIATLVLLPIVTFCCGAILTLQLFGFLNLDSLPVLTTGAITLLAITGWFVEAMYLFSGKDLVHFANSLIRLDPKLRSGAAPVKPCETTDHLGPLLHIVVHVAQAYQYFAVVIFIYFELDPIYLVQKHIFPIILNYLSYYSTLFTKLVVPPNSNPDFKLSDILWFLARLLQIIPCAQVCLALSWTVILFTVIAHLALQCIESMDTGCHNILLRNRYHVDQHICGYAALRIIVLMATVEIGAVISLFMTIGMIMCIILNYVTIKLYALLPPMIYIICAVLAILLPGVILVMLPMIVDIHENGRRVVDKWKDLLSRRDDKKYLVRRVRSIKLLCVHAELFGFKVFKCQKSTKRIYYFAIVNYTWTALLSVDSSRFVYVLQ
;
A
#
# COMPACT_ATOMS: atom_id res chain seq x y z
N MET A 1 4.41 4.72 23.62
CA MET A 1 3.77 3.56 22.95
C MET A 1 4.84 2.68 22.31
N GLY A 2 5.14 1.53 22.92
CA GLY A 2 6.06 0.55 22.32
C GLY A 2 5.36 -0.33 21.28
N VAL A 3 6.12 -0.96 20.37
CA VAL A 3 5.63 -2.03 19.50
C VAL A 3 5.11 -3.15 20.38
N THR A 4 3.82 -3.46 20.25
CA THR A 4 3.19 -4.44 21.12
C THR A 4 3.53 -5.86 20.65
N PRO A 5 3.51 -6.85 21.55
CA PRO A 5 3.68 -8.26 21.17
C PRO A 5 2.70 -8.72 20.09
N ARG A 6 1.50 -8.11 20.03
CA ARG A 6 0.49 -8.41 19.01
C ARG A 6 0.89 -7.95 17.61
N MET A 7 1.61 -6.82 17.50
CA MET A 7 2.14 -6.34 16.22
C MET A 7 3.23 -7.28 15.69
N TRP A 8 4.15 -7.73 16.55
CA TRP A 8 5.13 -8.75 16.17
C TRP A 8 4.48 -10.07 15.78
N SER A 9 3.46 -10.49 16.54
CA SER A 9 2.67 -11.67 16.19
C SER A 9 1.97 -11.55 14.83
N ALA A 10 1.54 -10.34 14.42
CA ALA A 10 0.97 -10.13 13.10
C ALA A 10 2.01 -10.38 11.99
N LEU A 11 3.25 -9.90 12.17
CA LEU A 11 4.37 -10.19 11.26
C LEU A 11 4.70 -11.69 11.21
N ASP A 12 4.76 -12.35 12.37
CA ASP A 12 5.05 -13.79 12.47
C ASP A 12 3.95 -14.65 11.79
N LYS A 13 2.67 -14.29 11.97
CA LYS A 13 1.55 -14.96 11.30
C LYS A 13 1.56 -14.73 9.79
N PHE A 14 2.00 -13.55 9.35
CA PHE A 14 2.09 -13.26 7.92
C PHE A 14 3.23 -14.03 7.26
N SER A 15 4.40 -14.10 7.90
CA SER A 15 5.56 -14.80 7.35
C SER A 15 5.36 -16.31 7.27
N SER A 16 4.73 -16.92 8.27
CA SER A 16 4.47 -18.37 8.30
C SER A 16 3.52 -18.87 7.22
N LYS A 17 2.61 -18.03 6.72
CA LYS A 17 1.61 -18.39 5.71
C LYS A 17 2.03 -18.12 4.28
N ARG A 18 3.26 -17.65 4.06
CA ARG A 18 3.70 -17.18 2.74
C ARG A 18 4.10 -18.35 1.84
N THR A 19 3.20 -18.75 0.95
CA THR A 19 3.46 -19.79 -0.07
C THR A 19 4.27 -19.25 -1.27
N LEU A 20 4.20 -17.95 -1.54
CA LEU A 20 4.94 -17.27 -2.60
C LEU A 20 6.14 -16.51 -2.01
N TYR A 21 7.34 -16.84 -2.50
CA TYR A 21 8.58 -16.17 -2.07
C TYR A 21 8.58 -14.72 -2.57
N ASN A 22 8.45 -13.74 -1.67
CA ASN A 22 8.76 -12.35 -1.99
C ASN A 22 10.22 -12.04 -1.62
N ARG A 23 10.77 -10.99 -2.22
CA ARG A 23 12.13 -10.52 -1.94
C ARG A 23 12.36 -10.05 -0.50
N VAL A 24 11.36 -9.44 0.13
CA VAL A 24 11.44 -8.94 1.50
C VAL A 24 10.64 -9.87 2.41
N GLY A 25 11.35 -10.58 3.28
CA GLY A 25 10.80 -11.54 4.23
C GLY A 25 10.96 -11.07 5.68
N TRP A 26 10.37 -11.83 6.60
CA TRP A 26 10.56 -11.66 8.03
C TRP A 26 11.01 -12.98 8.64
N ASP A 27 12.16 -12.94 9.28
CA ASP A 27 12.69 -14.06 10.02
C ASP A 27 12.15 -14.03 11.46
N HIS A 28 11.26 -14.97 11.72
CA HIS A 28 10.63 -15.16 13.01
C HIS A 28 11.62 -15.56 14.11
N VAL A 29 12.76 -16.17 13.76
CA VAL A 29 13.80 -16.62 14.71
C VAL A 29 14.65 -15.43 15.15
N ASN A 30 15.26 -14.71 14.20
CA ASN A 30 16.12 -13.59 14.51
C ASN A 30 15.37 -12.28 14.76
N LYS A 31 14.03 -12.26 14.57
CA LYS A 31 13.18 -11.07 14.64
C LYS A 31 13.73 -9.92 13.79
N GLN A 32 14.14 -10.25 12.57
CA GLN A 32 14.74 -9.32 11.61
C GLN A 32 14.05 -9.45 10.26
N VAL A 33 14.04 -8.33 9.52
CA VAL A 33 13.61 -8.33 8.13
C VAL A 33 14.75 -8.92 7.29
N GLU A 34 14.44 -9.83 6.39
CA GLU A 34 15.43 -10.46 5.51
C GLU A 34 15.21 -10.05 4.06
N PHE A 35 16.32 -9.95 3.34
CA PHE A 35 16.32 -9.72 1.90
C PHE A 35 16.79 -10.98 1.20
N HIS A 36 15.94 -11.57 0.37
CA HIS A 36 16.28 -12.74 -0.42
C HIS A 36 16.83 -12.29 -1.79
N PRO A 37 18.09 -12.64 -2.14
CA PRO A 37 18.64 -12.35 -3.45
C PRO A 37 17.88 -13.12 -4.54
N ILE A 38 18.04 -12.70 -5.81
CA ILE A 38 17.45 -13.42 -6.94
C ILE A 38 17.99 -14.85 -6.93
N SER A 39 17.07 -15.81 -6.83
CA SER A 39 17.37 -17.24 -6.86
C SER A 39 16.34 -17.94 -7.74
N ILE A 40 16.61 -19.19 -8.13
CA ILE A 40 15.70 -20.01 -8.93
C ILE A 40 14.32 -20.15 -8.26
N LYS A 41 14.28 -20.14 -6.92
CA LYS A 41 13.03 -20.18 -6.14
C LYS A 41 12.15 -18.95 -6.33
N LEU A 42 12.71 -17.84 -6.83
CA LEU A 42 12.03 -16.57 -7.05
C LEU A 42 11.45 -16.43 -8.48
N ILE A 43 11.69 -17.41 -9.36
CA ILE A 43 11.19 -17.37 -10.76
C ILE A 43 9.66 -17.23 -10.82
N PRO A 44 8.85 -18.00 -10.05
CA PRO A 44 7.39 -17.86 -10.10
C PRO A 44 6.92 -16.45 -9.68
N TYR A 45 7.57 -15.87 -8.68
CA TYR A 45 7.31 -14.51 -8.23
C TYR A 45 7.64 -13.47 -9.31
N LEU A 46 8.77 -13.63 -10.02
CA LEU A 46 9.15 -12.75 -11.13
C LEU A 46 8.18 -12.87 -12.30
N ILE A 47 7.71 -14.08 -12.64
CA ILE A 47 6.70 -14.28 -13.68
C ILE A 47 5.38 -13.59 -13.27
N ALA A 48 4.92 -13.78 -12.04
CA ALA A 48 3.70 -13.14 -11.55
C ALA A 48 3.78 -11.61 -11.61
N THR A 49 4.93 -11.05 -11.18
CA THR A 49 5.12 -9.60 -11.04
C THR A 49 5.46 -8.91 -12.35
N LEU A 50 6.33 -9.49 -13.18
CA LEU A 50 6.87 -8.84 -14.39
C LEU A 50 6.15 -9.25 -15.67
N VAL A 51 5.36 -10.33 -15.65
CA VAL A 51 4.63 -10.82 -16.83
C VAL A 51 3.12 -10.76 -16.58
N LEU A 52 2.61 -11.50 -15.60
CA LEU A 52 1.16 -11.63 -15.42
C LEU A 52 0.50 -10.31 -15.01
N LEU A 53 1.07 -9.62 -14.03
CA LEU A 53 0.50 -8.36 -13.53
C LEU A 53 0.47 -7.24 -14.60
N PRO A 54 1.52 -7.01 -15.40
CA PRO A 54 1.47 -6.11 -16.55
C PRO A 54 0.45 -6.54 -17.61
N ILE A 55 0.29 -7.84 -17.90
CA ILE A 55 -0.74 -8.32 -18.83
C ILE A 55 -2.14 -7.93 -18.34
N VAL A 56 -2.46 -8.18 -17.06
CA VAL A 56 -3.75 -7.78 -16.49
C VAL A 56 -3.95 -6.27 -16.58
N THR A 57 -2.91 -5.50 -16.26
CA THR A 57 -2.95 -4.02 -16.32
C THR A 57 -3.18 -3.52 -17.75
N PHE A 58 -2.51 -4.15 -18.72
CA PHE A 58 -2.66 -3.84 -20.14
C PHE A 58 -4.07 -4.17 -20.64
N CYS A 59 -4.62 -5.34 -20.29
CA CYS A 59 -6.00 -5.70 -20.61
C CYS A 59 -7.00 -4.66 -20.08
N CYS A 60 -6.86 -4.27 -18.81
CA CYS A 60 -7.74 -3.27 -18.22
C CYS A 60 -7.57 -1.88 -18.86
N GLY A 61 -6.33 -1.47 -19.12
CA GLY A 61 -6.02 -0.22 -19.80
C GLY A 61 -6.58 -0.17 -21.22
N ALA A 62 -6.51 -1.27 -21.97
CA ALA A 62 -7.09 -1.38 -23.31
C ALA A 62 -8.62 -1.21 -23.27
N ILE A 63 -9.31 -1.85 -22.31
CA ILE A 63 -10.75 -1.69 -22.13
C ILE A 63 -11.11 -0.22 -21.83
N LEU A 64 -10.44 0.39 -20.85
CA LEU A 64 -10.73 1.77 -20.43
C LEU A 64 -10.43 2.79 -21.53
N THR A 65 -9.35 2.60 -22.27
CA THR A 65 -8.99 3.50 -23.39
C THR A 65 -9.98 3.37 -24.53
N LEU A 66 -10.36 2.16 -24.94
CA LEU A 66 -11.35 1.95 -25.99
C LEU A 66 -12.74 2.48 -25.61
N GLN A 67 -13.14 2.34 -24.34
CA GLN A 67 -14.36 2.97 -23.80
C GLN A 67 -14.27 4.50 -23.87
N LEU A 68 -13.12 5.08 -23.49
CA LEU A 68 -12.91 6.54 -23.50
C LEU A 68 -13.01 7.12 -24.92
N PHE A 69 -12.55 6.40 -25.93
CA PHE A 69 -12.65 6.79 -27.34
C PHE A 69 -13.98 6.43 -28.01
N GLY A 70 -14.92 5.81 -27.30
CA GLY A 70 -16.23 5.43 -27.83
C GLY A 70 -16.21 4.24 -28.81
N PHE A 71 -15.11 3.48 -28.88
CA PHE A 71 -15.05 2.24 -29.66
C PHE A 71 -15.78 1.09 -28.94
N LEU A 72 -15.88 1.17 -27.62
CA LEU A 72 -16.66 0.25 -26.79
C LEU A 72 -17.76 1.01 -26.07
N ASN A 73 -18.94 0.40 -26.02
CA ASN A 73 -20.08 0.86 -25.22
C ASN A 73 -20.37 -0.21 -24.16
N LEU A 74 -19.57 -0.21 -23.09
CA LEU A 74 -19.79 -1.04 -21.91
C LEU A 74 -20.70 -0.34 -20.90
N ASP A 75 -21.45 -1.16 -20.16
CA ASP A 75 -22.20 -0.69 -18.99
C ASP A 75 -21.26 -0.09 -17.93
N SER A 76 -21.82 0.74 -17.06
CA SER A 76 -21.04 1.43 -16.03
C SER A 76 -20.35 0.47 -15.05
N LEU A 77 -20.94 -0.71 -14.78
CA LEU A 77 -20.40 -1.66 -13.82
C LEU A 77 -19.06 -2.28 -14.31
N PRO A 78 -18.96 -2.90 -15.50
CA PRO A 78 -17.68 -3.35 -16.06
C PRO A 78 -16.61 -2.28 -16.15
N VAL A 79 -16.97 -1.04 -16.50
CA VAL A 79 -16.01 0.07 -16.59
C VAL A 79 -15.44 0.40 -15.21
N LEU A 80 -16.30 0.47 -14.19
CA LEU A 80 -15.90 0.80 -12.83
C LEU A 80 -15.08 -0.31 -12.17
N THR A 81 -15.46 -1.58 -12.37
CA THR A 81 -14.70 -2.73 -11.88
C THR A 81 -13.33 -2.80 -12.57
N THR A 82 -13.29 -2.61 -13.89
CA THR A 82 -12.02 -2.55 -14.65
C THR A 82 -11.14 -1.40 -14.18
N GLY A 83 -11.72 -0.23 -13.90
CA GLY A 83 -11.02 0.91 -13.29
C GLY A 83 -10.41 0.59 -11.93
N ALA A 84 -11.19 -0.03 -11.04
CA ALA A 84 -10.71 -0.43 -9.71
C ALA A 84 -9.61 -1.51 -9.79
N ILE A 85 -9.76 -2.51 -10.67
CA ILE A 85 -8.75 -3.55 -10.91
C ILE A 85 -7.47 -2.94 -11.47
N THR A 86 -7.57 -1.99 -12.42
CA THR A 86 -6.41 -1.27 -12.98
C THR A 86 -5.65 -0.55 -11.87
N LEU A 87 -6.37 0.19 -11.02
CA LEU A 87 -5.76 0.95 -9.93
C LEU A 87 -5.06 0.03 -8.93
N LEU A 88 -5.70 -1.08 -8.53
CA LEU A 88 -5.09 -2.09 -7.67
C LEU A 88 -3.86 -2.74 -8.31
N ALA A 89 -3.93 -3.08 -9.60
CA ALA A 89 -2.84 -3.72 -10.33
C ALA A 89 -1.62 -2.79 -10.45
N ILE A 90 -1.84 -1.50 -10.78
CA ILE A 90 -0.77 -0.47 -10.79
C ILE A 90 -0.16 -0.32 -9.40
N THR A 91 -0.99 -0.30 -8.34
CA THR A 91 -0.50 -0.19 -6.96
C THR A 91 0.40 -1.37 -6.60
N GLY A 92 -0.08 -2.59 -6.84
CA GLY A 92 0.69 -3.78 -6.53
C GLY A 92 1.96 -3.87 -7.36
N TRP A 93 1.90 -3.48 -8.64
CA TRP A 93 3.09 -3.45 -9.50
C TRP A 93 4.13 -2.47 -8.96
N PHE A 94 3.71 -1.29 -8.53
CA PHE A 94 4.60 -0.30 -7.92
C PHE A 94 5.21 -0.81 -6.60
N VAL A 95 4.40 -1.40 -5.72
CA VAL A 95 4.87 -1.95 -4.44
C VAL A 95 5.88 -3.08 -4.67
N GLU A 96 5.61 -3.97 -5.62
CA GLU A 96 6.53 -5.05 -5.96
C GLU A 96 7.81 -4.54 -6.64
N ALA A 97 7.70 -3.54 -7.52
CA ALA A 97 8.86 -2.86 -8.09
C ALA A 97 9.72 -2.24 -6.98
N MET A 98 9.12 -1.59 -5.99
CA MET A 98 9.85 -1.06 -4.83
C MET A 98 10.56 -2.17 -4.05
N TYR A 99 9.93 -3.32 -3.82
CA TYR A 99 10.61 -4.46 -3.18
C TYR A 99 11.74 -5.04 -4.03
N LEU A 100 11.60 -5.02 -5.35
CA LEU A 100 12.61 -5.48 -6.29
C LEU A 100 13.81 -4.53 -6.36
N PHE A 101 13.61 -3.22 -6.38
CA PHE A 101 14.70 -2.25 -6.54
C PHE A 101 15.27 -1.77 -5.21
N SER A 102 14.41 -1.48 -4.25
CA SER A 102 14.76 -0.80 -3.00
C SER A 102 14.60 -1.69 -1.76
N GLY A 103 14.30 -2.97 -1.94
CA GLY A 103 14.10 -3.92 -0.84
C GLY A 103 15.32 -4.06 0.08
N LYS A 104 16.55 -3.93 -0.44
CA LYS A 104 17.78 -3.98 0.39
C LYS A 104 17.85 -2.83 1.37
N ASP A 105 17.59 -1.62 0.88
CA ASP A 105 17.64 -0.41 1.68
C ASP A 105 16.51 -0.39 2.72
N LEU A 106 15.31 -0.85 2.33
CA LEU A 106 14.18 -1.01 3.25
C LEU A 106 14.49 -2.00 4.38
N VAL A 107 15.11 -3.15 4.06
CA VAL A 107 15.54 -4.15 5.04
C VAL A 107 16.61 -3.58 5.97
N HIS A 108 17.61 -2.88 5.42
CA HIS A 108 18.66 -2.25 6.22
C HIS A 108 18.10 -1.17 7.15
N PHE A 109 17.17 -0.36 6.65
CA PHE A 109 16.45 0.65 7.41
C PHE A 109 15.66 0.04 8.58
N ALA A 110 14.82 -0.96 8.30
CA ALA A 110 14.01 -1.64 9.31
C ALA A 110 14.88 -2.29 10.39
N ASN A 111 15.91 -3.05 9.99
CA ASN A 111 16.81 -3.71 10.93
C ASN A 111 17.66 -2.72 11.73
N SER A 112 18.02 -1.57 11.15
CA SER A 112 18.74 -0.51 11.86
C SER A 112 17.87 0.13 12.93
N LEU A 113 16.59 0.36 12.66
CA LEU A 113 15.63 0.81 13.68
C LEU A 113 15.45 -0.22 14.80
N ILE A 114 15.27 -1.50 14.46
CA ILE A 114 15.15 -2.60 15.43
C ILE A 114 16.37 -2.66 16.35
N ARG A 115 17.59 -2.48 15.80
CA ARG A 115 18.83 -2.49 16.59
C ARG A 115 19.07 -1.20 17.37
N LEU A 116 18.53 -0.07 16.91
CA LEU A 116 18.70 1.22 17.57
C LEU A 116 17.80 1.33 18.81
N ASP A 117 16.57 0.81 18.75
CA ASP A 117 15.61 0.86 19.84
C ASP A 117 16.16 0.39 21.21
N PRO A 118 16.71 -0.83 21.35
CA PRO A 118 17.22 -1.31 22.64
C PRO A 118 18.42 -0.49 23.12
N LYS A 119 19.23 0.07 22.21
CA LYS A 119 20.37 0.93 22.55
C LYS A 119 19.95 2.29 23.10
N LEU A 120 18.85 2.85 22.60
CA LEU A 120 18.28 4.09 23.14
C LEU A 120 17.61 3.85 24.49
N ARG A 121 17.05 2.65 24.70
CA ARG A 121 16.37 2.25 25.93
C ARG A 121 17.31 1.89 27.07
N SER A 122 18.47 1.29 26.79
CA SER A 122 19.42 0.90 27.85
C SER A 122 19.93 2.06 28.71
N GLY A 123 19.85 3.29 28.19
CA GLY A 123 20.18 4.51 28.94
C GLY A 123 18.98 5.18 29.63
N ALA A 124 17.75 4.78 29.32
CA ALA A 124 16.54 5.36 29.89
C ALA A 124 16.11 4.59 31.14
N ALA A 125 15.51 5.29 32.10
CA ALA A 125 14.82 4.63 33.20
C ALA A 125 13.72 3.72 32.62
N PRO A 126 13.48 2.53 33.20
CA PRO A 126 12.43 1.64 32.73
C PRO A 126 11.10 2.40 32.71
N VAL A 127 10.59 2.67 31.52
CA VAL A 127 9.30 3.34 31.36
C VAL A 127 8.25 2.33 31.78
N LYS A 128 7.51 2.65 32.84
CA LYS A 128 6.35 1.84 33.25
C LYS A 128 5.47 1.68 32.01
N PRO A 129 5.14 0.43 31.59
CA PRO A 129 4.31 0.22 30.42
C PRO A 129 3.02 1.00 30.62
N CYS A 130 2.80 2.01 29.78
CA CYS A 130 1.53 2.71 29.79
C CYS A 130 0.48 1.70 29.34
N GLU A 131 -0.56 1.48 30.14
CA GLU A 131 -1.70 0.60 29.82
C GLU A 131 -2.57 1.22 28.71
N THR A 132 -1.95 1.68 27.63
CA THR A 132 -2.66 2.13 26.44
C THR A 132 -3.26 0.90 25.80
N THR A 133 -4.58 0.90 25.67
CA THR A 133 -5.37 -0.13 25.03
C THR A 133 -4.81 -0.40 23.62
N ASP A 134 -4.31 -1.62 23.39
CA ASP A 134 -3.71 -2.02 22.11
C ASP A 134 -4.80 -2.31 21.07
N HIS A 135 -5.37 -1.23 20.51
CA HIS A 135 -6.33 -1.31 19.41
C HIS A 135 -5.65 -1.63 18.06
N LEU A 136 -4.35 -1.33 17.95
CA LEU A 136 -3.61 -1.47 16.71
C LEU A 136 -3.30 -2.93 16.37
N GLY A 137 -2.88 -3.71 17.36
CA GLY A 137 -2.61 -5.14 17.20
C GLY A 137 -3.80 -5.86 16.55
N PRO A 138 -5.00 -5.84 17.15
CA PRO A 138 -6.20 -6.46 16.57
C PRO A 138 -6.52 -5.97 15.15
N LEU A 139 -6.39 -4.67 14.87
CA LEU A 139 -6.63 -4.14 13.53
C LEU A 139 -5.66 -4.74 12.50
N LEU A 140 -4.36 -4.84 12.82
CA LEU A 140 -3.38 -5.46 11.93
C LEU A 140 -3.70 -6.94 11.67
N HIS A 141 -4.15 -7.69 12.67
CA HIS A 141 -4.61 -9.08 12.46
C HIS A 141 -5.84 -9.12 11.54
N ILE A 142 -6.82 -8.22 11.71
CA ILE A 142 -7.98 -8.14 10.81
C ILE A 142 -7.53 -7.85 9.37
N VAL A 143 -6.62 -6.91 9.16
CA VAL A 143 -6.07 -6.58 7.83
C VAL A 143 -5.40 -7.82 7.20
N VAL A 144 -4.61 -8.58 7.96
CA VAL A 144 -3.99 -9.83 7.48
C VAL A 144 -5.06 -10.84 7.05
N HIS A 145 -6.06 -11.07 7.90
CA HIS A 145 -7.10 -12.07 7.64
C HIS A 145 -7.99 -11.68 6.46
N VAL A 146 -8.39 -10.41 6.37
CA VAL A 146 -9.20 -9.91 5.26
C VAL A 146 -8.40 -9.99 3.96
N ALA A 147 -7.15 -9.56 3.92
CA ALA A 147 -6.32 -9.66 2.70
C ALA A 147 -6.13 -11.11 2.23
N GLN A 148 -5.91 -12.05 3.17
CA GLN A 148 -5.77 -13.48 2.88
C GLN A 148 -7.06 -14.13 2.37
N ALA A 149 -8.20 -13.72 2.89
CA ALA A 149 -9.50 -14.22 2.41
C ALA A 149 -9.86 -13.58 1.06
N TYR A 150 -9.66 -12.27 0.94
CA TYR A 150 -10.07 -11.46 -0.20
C TYR A 150 -9.49 -11.95 -1.52
N GLN A 151 -8.21 -12.34 -1.55
CA GLN A 151 -7.56 -12.81 -2.78
C GLN A 151 -8.26 -14.00 -3.44
N TYR A 152 -8.87 -14.89 -2.66
CA TYR A 152 -9.53 -16.07 -3.20
C TYR A 152 -11.00 -15.78 -3.51
N PHE A 153 -11.71 -15.12 -2.60
CA PHE A 153 -13.12 -14.83 -2.79
C PHE A 153 -13.37 -13.82 -3.91
N ALA A 154 -12.62 -12.72 -3.96
CA ALA A 154 -12.85 -11.65 -4.93
C ALA A 154 -12.65 -12.14 -6.37
N VAL A 155 -11.58 -12.90 -6.64
CA VAL A 155 -11.30 -13.39 -8.00
C VAL A 155 -12.34 -14.39 -8.46
N VAL A 156 -12.72 -15.34 -7.60
CA VAL A 156 -13.77 -16.32 -7.95
C VAL A 156 -15.09 -15.62 -8.24
N ILE A 157 -15.44 -14.60 -7.44
CA ILE A 157 -16.64 -13.79 -7.65
C ILE A 157 -16.55 -13.01 -8.98
N PHE A 158 -15.42 -12.38 -9.30
CA PHE A 158 -15.26 -11.66 -10.57
C PHE A 158 -15.31 -12.59 -11.79
N ILE A 159 -14.73 -13.79 -11.70
CA ILE A 159 -14.83 -14.81 -12.75
C ILE A 159 -16.29 -15.28 -12.89
N TYR A 160 -16.97 -15.52 -11.78
CA TYR A 160 -18.36 -15.97 -11.77
C TYR A 160 -19.32 -14.95 -12.39
N PHE A 161 -19.17 -13.66 -12.06
CA PHE A 161 -19.97 -12.58 -12.64
C PHE A 161 -19.45 -12.07 -13.99
N GLU A 162 -18.41 -12.72 -14.55
CA GLU A 162 -17.83 -12.35 -15.84
C GLU A 162 -17.33 -10.88 -15.90
N LEU A 163 -16.89 -10.36 -14.76
CA LEU A 163 -16.35 -9.01 -14.59
C LEU A 163 -14.82 -8.98 -14.61
N ASP A 164 -14.18 -10.12 -14.89
CA ASP A 164 -12.73 -10.19 -15.03
C ASP A 164 -12.28 -9.58 -16.38
N PRO A 165 -11.14 -8.85 -16.39
CA PRO A 165 -10.67 -8.13 -17.56
C PRO A 165 -10.34 -9.04 -18.74
N ILE A 166 -9.94 -10.29 -18.49
CA ILE A 166 -9.62 -11.24 -19.56
C ILE A 166 -10.89 -11.63 -20.31
N TYR A 167 -11.98 -11.93 -19.60
CA TYR A 167 -13.28 -12.16 -20.19
C TYR A 167 -13.79 -10.93 -20.95
N LEU A 168 -13.65 -9.73 -20.38
CA LEU A 168 -14.08 -8.50 -21.06
C LEU A 168 -13.30 -8.25 -22.36
N VAL A 169 -11.98 -8.51 -22.38
CA VAL A 169 -11.16 -8.48 -23.60
C VAL A 169 -11.66 -9.52 -24.61
N GLN A 170 -11.88 -10.76 -24.18
CA GLN A 170 -12.36 -11.85 -25.03
C GLN A 170 -13.72 -11.52 -25.66
N LYS A 171 -14.65 -10.97 -24.87
CA LYS A 171 -16.02 -10.70 -25.30
C LYS A 171 -16.12 -9.47 -26.20
N HIS A 172 -15.40 -8.40 -25.88
CA HIS A 172 -15.62 -7.09 -26.52
C HIS A 172 -14.49 -6.65 -27.45
N ILE A 173 -13.23 -6.94 -27.11
CA ILE A 173 -12.08 -6.45 -27.88
C ILE A 173 -11.67 -7.45 -28.96
N PHE A 174 -11.67 -8.74 -28.63
CA PHE A 174 -11.24 -9.79 -29.57
C PHE A 174 -12.06 -9.81 -30.87
N PRO A 175 -13.40 -9.65 -30.87
CA PRO A 175 -14.17 -9.56 -32.12
C PRO A 175 -13.79 -8.34 -32.98
N ILE A 176 -13.48 -7.20 -32.35
CA ILE A 176 -13.04 -5.99 -33.06
C ILE A 176 -11.70 -6.24 -33.75
N ILE A 177 -10.75 -6.87 -33.05
CA ILE A 177 -9.44 -7.24 -33.61
C ILE A 177 -9.61 -8.23 -34.76
N LEU A 178 -10.47 -9.25 -34.61
CA LEU A 178 -10.73 -10.22 -35.67
C LEU A 178 -11.38 -9.59 -36.90
N ASN A 179 -12.33 -8.68 -36.73
CA ASN A 179 -12.96 -7.96 -37.83
C ASN A 179 -11.97 -7.05 -38.56
N TYR A 180 -11.07 -6.39 -37.82
CA TYR A 180 -10.01 -5.59 -38.41
C TYR A 180 -9.02 -6.46 -39.17
N LEU A 181 -8.56 -7.58 -38.59
CA LEU A 181 -7.65 -8.51 -39.25
C LEU A 181 -8.27 -9.16 -40.49
N SER A 182 -9.55 -9.57 -40.43
CA SER A 182 -10.23 -10.20 -41.56
C SER A 182 -10.39 -9.24 -42.74
N TYR A 183 -10.59 -7.94 -42.48
CA TYR A 183 -10.62 -6.90 -43.49
C TYR A 183 -9.30 -6.78 -44.26
N TYR A 184 -8.15 -6.85 -43.58
CA TYR A 184 -6.83 -6.80 -44.23
C TYR A 184 -6.40 -8.16 -44.80
N SER A 185 -6.96 -9.26 -44.31
CA SER A 185 -6.49 -10.61 -44.60
C SER A 185 -7.51 -11.43 -45.41
N THR A 186 -7.85 -10.98 -46.62
CA THR A 186 -8.53 -11.83 -47.61
C THR A 186 -7.73 -13.10 -47.96
N LEU A 187 -6.41 -13.13 -47.66
CA LEU A 187 -5.54 -14.29 -47.87
C LEU A 187 -5.50 -15.28 -46.68
N PHE A 188 -5.61 -14.79 -45.43
CA PHE A 188 -5.43 -15.62 -44.21
C PHE A 188 -6.72 -16.35 -43.79
N THR A 189 -7.89 -15.78 -44.10
CA THR A 189 -9.20 -16.39 -43.80
C THR A 189 -9.42 -17.71 -44.54
N LYS A 190 -8.81 -17.90 -45.71
CA LYS A 190 -8.82 -19.18 -46.43
C LYS A 190 -7.95 -20.27 -45.79
N LEU A 191 -6.97 -19.92 -44.96
CA LEU A 191 -6.01 -20.88 -44.41
C LEU A 191 -6.34 -21.33 -42.98
N VAL A 192 -7.06 -20.53 -42.20
CA VAL A 192 -7.18 -20.75 -40.74
C VAL A 192 -8.56 -21.23 -40.27
N VAL A 193 -9.63 -21.02 -41.04
CA VAL A 193 -10.99 -21.41 -40.59
C VAL A 193 -11.66 -22.31 -41.64
N PRO A 194 -11.65 -23.64 -41.47
CA PRO A 194 -12.46 -24.53 -42.28
C PRO A 194 -13.95 -24.23 -42.01
N PRO A 195 -14.76 -23.89 -43.04
CA PRO A 195 -16.11 -23.36 -42.86
C PRO A 195 -17.17 -24.36 -42.36
N ASN A 196 -16.78 -25.59 -41.97
CA ASN A 196 -17.74 -26.68 -41.76
C ASN A 196 -17.46 -27.60 -40.55
N SER A 197 -16.60 -27.21 -39.61
CA SER A 197 -16.42 -27.98 -38.38
C SER A 197 -17.46 -27.60 -37.32
N ASN A 198 -18.23 -28.59 -36.88
CA ASN A 198 -19.28 -28.53 -35.85
C ASN A 198 -18.92 -27.70 -34.59
N PRO A 199 -19.93 -27.18 -33.86
CA PRO A 199 -19.78 -26.34 -32.66
C PRO A 199 -19.25 -27.06 -31.40
N ASP A 200 -18.62 -28.22 -31.53
CA ASP A 200 -18.22 -29.04 -30.40
C ASP A 200 -16.83 -28.61 -29.90
N PHE A 201 -16.82 -27.83 -28.81
CA PHE A 201 -15.65 -27.48 -27.98
C PHE A 201 -14.41 -26.96 -28.73
N LYS A 202 -14.30 -25.64 -28.88
CA LYS A 202 -13.10 -25.02 -29.46
C LYS A 202 -11.98 -24.98 -28.42
N LEU A 203 -10.79 -25.45 -28.79
CA LEU A 203 -9.56 -25.35 -27.99
C LEU A 203 -9.31 -23.92 -27.46
N SER A 204 -9.77 -22.90 -28.19
CA SER A 204 -9.74 -21.49 -27.78
C SER A 204 -10.43 -21.23 -26.44
N ASP A 205 -11.57 -21.88 -26.18
CA ASP A 205 -12.38 -21.61 -24.98
C ASP A 205 -11.68 -22.15 -23.73
N ILE A 206 -11.00 -23.30 -23.88
CA ILE A 206 -10.14 -23.87 -22.84
C ILE A 206 -8.97 -22.94 -22.54
N LEU A 207 -8.29 -22.41 -23.58
CA LEU A 207 -7.17 -21.49 -23.40
C LEU A 207 -7.58 -20.18 -22.72
N TRP A 208 -8.73 -19.61 -23.09
CA TRP A 208 -9.28 -18.43 -22.43
C TRP A 208 -9.66 -18.71 -20.98
N PHE A 209 -10.28 -19.85 -20.70
CA PHE A 209 -10.58 -20.26 -19.33
C PHE A 209 -9.31 -20.40 -18.48
N LEU A 210 -8.25 -21.02 -19.02
CA LEU A 210 -6.95 -21.12 -18.36
C LEU A 210 -6.33 -19.73 -18.13
N ALA A 211 -6.44 -18.81 -19.09
CA ALA A 211 -5.97 -17.43 -18.93
C ALA A 211 -6.73 -16.70 -17.80
N ARG A 212 -8.06 -16.89 -17.71
CA ARG A 212 -8.89 -16.36 -16.61
C ARG A 212 -8.46 -16.92 -15.25
N LEU A 213 -8.18 -18.22 -15.15
CA LEU A 213 -7.66 -18.83 -13.92
C LEU A 213 -6.27 -18.31 -13.55
N LEU A 214 -5.42 -18.04 -14.55
CA LEU A 214 -4.07 -17.54 -14.34
C LEU A 214 -4.05 -16.16 -13.66
N GLN A 215 -5.13 -15.37 -13.78
CA GLN A 215 -5.30 -14.08 -13.09
C GLN A 215 -5.40 -14.19 -11.56
N ILE A 216 -5.71 -15.37 -11.00
CA ILE A 216 -5.71 -15.59 -9.56
C ILE A 216 -4.32 -15.31 -8.97
N ILE A 217 -3.25 -15.66 -9.69
CA ILE A 217 -1.86 -15.50 -9.23
C ILE A 217 -1.49 -14.03 -9.00
N PRO A 218 -1.57 -13.12 -10.00
CA PRO A 218 -1.25 -11.71 -9.79
C PRO A 218 -2.19 -11.05 -8.77
N CYS A 219 -3.47 -11.43 -8.71
CA CYS A 219 -4.38 -10.88 -7.70
C CYS A 219 -3.96 -11.25 -6.26
N ALA A 220 -3.62 -12.53 -6.04
CA ALA A 220 -3.07 -12.99 -4.77
C ALA A 220 -1.76 -12.25 -4.44
N GLN A 221 -0.88 -12.09 -5.43
CA GLN A 221 0.38 -11.37 -5.26
C GLN A 221 0.15 -9.93 -4.79
N VAL A 222 -0.74 -9.18 -5.45
CA VAL A 222 -1.08 -7.79 -5.09
C VAL A 222 -1.63 -7.70 -3.67
N CYS A 223 -2.56 -8.58 -3.31
CA CYS A 223 -3.17 -8.59 -1.97
C CYS A 223 -2.13 -8.87 -0.87
N LEU A 224 -1.23 -9.82 -1.11
CA LEU A 224 -0.13 -10.15 -0.21
C LEU A 224 0.89 -9.00 -0.12
N ALA A 225 1.24 -8.38 -1.25
CA ALA A 225 2.16 -7.26 -1.28
C ALA A 225 1.64 -6.06 -0.46
N LEU A 226 0.38 -5.69 -0.67
CA LEU A 226 -0.25 -4.56 0.00
C LEU A 226 -0.40 -4.79 1.51
N SER A 227 -0.90 -5.95 1.91
CA SER A 227 -1.03 -6.30 3.33
C SER A 227 0.33 -6.35 4.03
N TRP A 228 1.34 -6.96 3.39
CA TRP A 228 2.71 -6.95 3.88
C TRP A 228 3.25 -5.52 4.08
N THR A 229 3.02 -4.66 3.10
CA THR A 229 3.42 -3.25 3.15
C THR A 229 2.77 -2.55 4.34
N VAL A 230 1.45 -2.65 4.48
CA VAL A 230 0.72 -2.02 5.59
C VAL A 230 1.27 -2.46 6.94
N ILE A 231 1.49 -3.75 7.15
CA ILE A 231 2.00 -4.28 8.42
C ILE A 231 3.43 -3.79 8.68
N LEU A 232 4.32 -3.99 7.70
CA LEU A 232 5.74 -3.64 7.83
C LEU A 232 5.92 -2.15 8.14
N PHE A 233 5.27 -1.27 7.36
CA PHE A 233 5.37 0.18 7.57
C PHE A 233 4.72 0.61 8.89
N THR A 234 3.66 -0.05 9.34
CA THR A 234 3.05 0.24 10.66
C THR A 234 4.01 -0.12 11.80
N VAL A 235 4.66 -1.29 11.74
CA VAL A 235 5.65 -1.69 12.75
C VAL A 235 6.85 -0.75 12.75
N ILE A 236 7.38 -0.43 11.57
CA ILE A 236 8.50 0.52 11.41
C ILE A 236 8.14 1.90 11.95
N ALA A 237 6.95 2.43 11.64
CA ALA A 237 6.49 3.72 12.14
C ALA A 237 6.41 3.74 13.67
N HIS A 238 5.90 2.66 14.27
CA HIS A 238 5.87 2.51 15.73
C HIS A 238 7.26 2.42 16.34
N LEU A 239 8.20 1.68 15.74
CA LEU A 239 9.59 1.63 16.19
C LEU A 239 10.23 3.03 16.16
N ALA A 240 9.99 3.79 15.09
CA ALA A 240 10.47 5.16 14.98
C ALA A 240 9.88 6.08 16.06
N LEU A 241 8.57 6.00 16.31
CA LEU A 241 7.89 6.74 17.38
C LEU A 241 8.45 6.38 18.77
N GLN A 242 8.68 5.09 19.02
CA GLN A 242 9.23 4.57 20.25
C GLN A 242 10.68 5.04 20.48
N CYS A 243 11.50 5.11 19.42
CA CYS A 243 12.82 5.71 19.48
C CYS A 243 12.73 7.20 19.86
N ILE A 244 11.80 7.95 19.26
CA ILE A 244 11.59 9.38 19.54
C ILE A 244 11.14 9.60 21.00
N GLU A 245 10.21 8.80 21.49
CA GLU A 245 9.70 8.88 22.87
C GLU A 245 10.77 8.49 23.90
N SER A 246 11.60 7.49 23.61
CA SER A 246 12.73 7.13 24.45
C SER A 246 13.74 8.29 24.57
N MET A 247 13.94 9.05 23.49
CA MET A 247 14.75 10.27 23.52
C MET A 247 14.08 11.43 24.27
N ASP A 248 12.75 11.57 24.19
CA ASP A 248 12.03 12.62 24.92
C ASP A 248 12.04 12.39 26.44
N THR A 249 11.82 11.15 26.86
CA THR A 249 11.83 10.77 28.27
C THR A 249 13.24 10.86 28.87
N GLY A 250 14.26 10.42 28.11
CA GLY A 250 15.67 10.58 28.50
C GLY A 250 16.08 12.05 28.68
N CYS A 251 15.50 12.97 27.89
CA CYS A 251 15.83 14.40 27.89
C CYS A 251 15.87 15.04 29.27
N HIS A 252 14.86 14.77 30.11
CA HIS A 252 14.75 15.42 31.42
C HIS A 252 15.87 14.99 32.37
N ASN A 253 16.23 13.71 32.34
CA ASN A 253 17.29 13.14 33.19
C ASN A 253 18.69 13.58 32.74
N ILE A 254 18.87 13.83 31.45
CA ILE A 254 20.16 14.20 30.84
C ILE A 254 20.62 15.60 31.28
N LEU A 255 19.67 16.54 31.45
CA LEU A 255 20.02 17.90 31.86
C LEU A 255 20.72 17.96 33.22
N LEU A 256 20.36 17.06 34.12
CA LEU A 256 20.91 16.97 35.47
C LEU A 256 22.23 16.18 35.51
N ARG A 257 22.65 15.57 34.38
CA ARG A 257 23.77 14.63 34.31
C ARG A 257 24.99 15.17 33.56
N ASN A 258 26.06 14.37 33.63
CA ASN A 258 27.38 14.63 33.05
C ASN A 258 27.30 14.90 31.53
N ARG A 259 28.18 15.75 30.99
CA ARG A 259 28.25 16.13 29.55
C ARG A 259 28.31 14.92 28.61
N TYR A 260 28.96 13.85 29.04
CA TYR A 260 29.06 12.59 28.32
C TYR A 260 27.69 12.01 27.92
N HIS A 261 26.71 12.04 28.82
CA HIS A 261 25.36 11.51 28.52
C HIS A 261 24.63 12.38 27.50
N VAL A 262 24.76 13.70 27.57
CA VAL A 262 24.17 14.64 26.60
C VAL A 262 24.65 14.29 25.19
N ASP A 263 25.95 14.08 25.03
CA ASP A 263 26.54 13.74 23.74
C ASP A 263 26.08 12.37 23.24
N GLN A 264 25.95 11.37 24.13
CA GLN A 264 25.42 10.06 23.76
C GLN A 264 24.00 10.13 23.20
N HIS A 265 23.12 10.95 23.80
CA HIS A 265 21.75 11.13 23.31
C HIS A 265 21.66 11.94 22.02
N ILE A 266 22.50 12.96 21.85
CA ILE A 266 22.62 13.69 20.58
C ILE A 266 23.11 12.74 19.48
N CYS A 267 24.08 11.87 19.76
CA CYS A 267 24.55 10.84 18.84
C CYS A 267 23.45 9.83 18.50
N GLY A 268 22.62 9.44 19.48
CA GLY A 268 21.45 8.58 19.26
C GLY A 268 20.42 9.20 18.30
N TYR A 269 20.09 10.48 18.46
CA TYR A 269 19.20 11.19 17.55
C TYR A 269 19.82 11.35 16.16
N ALA A 270 21.12 11.65 16.09
CA ALA A 270 21.84 11.73 14.82
C ALA A 270 21.80 10.38 14.08
N ALA A 271 21.98 9.26 14.79
CA ALA A 271 21.85 7.92 14.24
C ALA A 271 20.42 7.65 13.73
N LEU A 272 19.38 7.94 14.53
CA LEU A 272 17.99 7.79 14.09
C LEU A 272 17.71 8.60 12.81
N ARG A 273 18.21 9.84 12.77
CA ARG A 273 18.04 10.73 11.63
C ARG A 273 18.75 10.19 10.39
N ILE A 274 19.97 9.68 10.52
CA ILE A 274 20.70 9.08 9.40
C ILE A 274 19.93 7.86 8.87
N ILE A 275 19.45 6.99 9.75
CA ILE A 275 18.65 5.81 9.40
C ILE A 275 17.40 6.22 8.60
N VAL A 276 16.62 7.19 9.10
CA VAL A 276 15.43 7.66 8.38
C VAL A 276 15.82 8.35 7.07
N LEU A 277 16.90 9.14 7.05
CA LEU A 277 17.39 9.83 5.85
C LEU A 277 17.73 8.85 4.73
N MET A 278 18.35 7.71 5.05
CA MET A 278 18.68 6.66 4.07
C MET A 278 17.45 6.11 3.34
N ALA A 279 16.29 6.10 4.01
CA ALA A 279 15.05 5.58 3.44
C ALA A 279 14.05 6.68 3.02
N THR A 280 14.44 7.96 3.04
CA THR A 280 13.51 9.08 2.77
C THR A 280 12.87 9.02 1.39
N VAL A 281 13.65 8.71 0.36
CA VAL A 281 13.16 8.63 -1.03
C VAL A 281 12.11 7.53 -1.16
N GLU A 282 12.42 6.34 -0.61
CA GLU A 282 11.55 5.16 -0.71
C GLU A 282 10.28 5.30 0.14
N ILE A 283 10.44 5.71 1.40
CA ILE A 283 9.31 5.98 2.29
C ILE A 283 8.43 7.09 1.70
N GLY A 284 9.05 8.14 1.14
CA GLY A 284 8.33 9.24 0.51
C GLY A 284 7.51 8.81 -0.69
N ALA A 285 8.07 7.94 -1.54
CA ALA A 285 7.38 7.36 -2.69
C ALA A 285 6.20 6.48 -2.28
N VAL A 286 6.39 5.62 -1.28
CA VAL A 286 5.31 4.80 -0.71
C VAL A 286 4.21 5.66 -0.13
N ILE A 287 4.54 6.68 0.67
CA ILE A 287 3.54 7.57 1.26
C ILE A 287 2.75 8.29 0.16
N SER A 288 3.43 8.84 -0.85
CA SER A 288 2.78 9.53 -1.95
C SER A 288 1.82 8.60 -2.72
N LEU A 289 2.28 7.39 -3.03
CA LEU A 289 1.47 6.39 -3.73
C LEU A 289 0.25 5.97 -2.89
N PHE A 290 0.47 5.54 -1.64
CA PHE A 290 -0.62 5.06 -0.78
C PHE A 290 -1.63 6.16 -0.47
N MET A 291 -1.21 7.41 -0.30
CA MET A 291 -2.14 8.53 -0.13
C MET A 291 -2.92 8.80 -1.42
N THR A 292 -2.28 8.83 -2.58
CA THR A 292 -2.99 9.10 -3.85
C THR A 292 -4.00 8.00 -4.16
N ILE A 293 -3.56 6.75 -4.11
CA ILE A 293 -4.36 5.58 -4.45
C ILE A 293 -5.42 5.32 -3.39
N GLY A 294 -5.06 5.43 -2.10
CA GLY A 294 -6.01 5.28 -1.00
C GLY A 294 -7.15 6.28 -1.09
N MET A 295 -6.88 7.52 -1.50
CA MET A 295 -7.92 8.53 -1.72
C MET A 295 -8.85 8.13 -2.87
N ILE A 296 -8.29 7.78 -4.04
CA ILE A 296 -9.07 7.41 -5.22
C ILE A 296 -9.92 6.16 -4.94
N MET A 297 -9.34 5.12 -4.33
CA MET A 297 -10.06 3.89 -3.97
C MET A 297 -11.18 4.15 -2.97
N CYS A 298 -10.96 4.99 -1.95
CA CYS A 298 -12.02 5.36 -1.01
C CYS A 298 -13.18 6.08 -1.70
N ILE A 299 -12.89 7.00 -2.62
CA ILE A 299 -13.93 7.72 -3.39
C ILE A 299 -14.73 6.73 -4.25
N ILE A 300 -14.04 5.86 -4.99
CA ILE A 300 -14.67 4.86 -5.86
C ILE A 300 -15.54 3.90 -5.03
N LEU A 301 -14.99 3.31 -3.96
CA LEU A 301 -15.73 2.33 -3.17
C LEU A 301 -16.94 2.94 -2.46
N ASN A 302 -16.83 4.16 -1.91
CA ASN A 302 -17.97 4.86 -1.31
C ASN A 302 -19.03 5.22 -2.36
N TYR A 303 -18.61 5.65 -3.55
CA TYR A 303 -19.54 5.91 -4.65
C TYR A 303 -20.27 4.64 -5.08
N VAL A 304 -19.54 3.54 -5.27
CA VAL A 304 -20.07 2.21 -5.65
C VAL A 304 -21.11 1.75 -4.62
N THR A 305 -20.78 1.79 -3.33
CA THR A 305 -21.66 1.28 -2.27
C THR A 305 -22.91 2.12 -2.11
N ILE A 306 -22.84 3.45 -2.22
CA ILE A 306 -23.99 4.33 -2.01
C ILE A 306 -24.87 4.40 -3.26
N LYS A 307 -24.28 4.59 -4.45
CA LYS A 307 -25.04 4.90 -5.68
C LYS A 307 -25.44 3.65 -6.46
N LEU A 308 -24.61 2.60 -6.47
CA LEU A 308 -24.81 1.42 -7.31
C LEU A 308 -25.38 0.22 -6.55
N TYR A 309 -25.90 0.41 -5.33
CA TYR A 309 -26.39 -0.69 -4.49
C TYR A 309 -27.47 -1.55 -5.18
N ALA A 310 -28.33 -0.93 -6.01
CA ALA A 310 -29.41 -1.62 -6.72
C ALA A 310 -28.93 -2.39 -7.97
N LEU A 311 -27.78 -2.03 -8.52
CA LEU A 311 -27.21 -2.62 -9.74
C LEU A 311 -26.18 -3.71 -9.44
N LEU A 312 -25.59 -3.69 -8.24
CA LEU A 312 -24.54 -4.61 -7.86
C LEU A 312 -25.11 -5.98 -7.45
N PRO A 313 -24.49 -7.09 -7.91
CA PRO A 313 -24.74 -8.38 -7.31
C PRO A 313 -24.48 -8.35 -5.79
N PRO A 314 -25.32 -9.00 -4.96
CA PRO A 314 -25.23 -8.90 -3.50
C PRO A 314 -23.84 -9.22 -2.94
N MET A 315 -23.14 -10.19 -3.52
CA MET A 315 -21.79 -10.58 -3.10
C MET A 315 -20.74 -9.49 -3.36
N ILE A 316 -20.82 -8.80 -4.50
CA ILE A 316 -19.91 -7.71 -4.85
C ILE A 316 -20.18 -6.50 -3.95
N TYR A 317 -21.46 -6.22 -3.67
CA TYR A 317 -21.84 -5.15 -2.74
C TYR A 317 -21.23 -5.34 -1.35
N ILE A 318 -21.34 -6.54 -0.76
CA ILE A 318 -20.76 -6.85 0.55
C ILE A 318 -19.24 -6.63 0.55
N ILE A 319 -18.56 -7.11 -0.49
CA ILE A 319 -17.12 -6.90 -0.67
C ILE A 319 -16.77 -5.40 -0.71
N CYS A 320 -17.47 -4.63 -1.54
CA CYS A 320 -17.22 -3.20 -1.67
C CYS A 320 -17.48 -2.47 -0.35
N ALA A 321 -18.53 -2.83 0.39
CA ALA A 321 -18.86 -2.25 1.69
C ALA A 321 -17.77 -2.53 2.75
N VAL A 322 -17.26 -3.78 2.80
CA VAL A 322 -16.16 -4.14 3.72
C VAL A 322 -14.90 -3.35 3.38
N LEU A 323 -14.55 -3.23 2.10
CA LEU A 323 -13.38 -2.44 1.67
C LEU A 323 -13.56 -0.94 1.92
N ALA A 324 -14.77 -0.41 1.73
CA ALA A 324 -15.11 0.99 1.98
C ALA A 324 -14.95 1.36 3.46
N ILE A 325 -15.09 0.41 4.39
CA ILE A 325 -14.82 0.62 5.81
C ILE A 325 -13.34 0.37 6.14
N LEU A 326 -12.76 -0.70 5.59
CA LEU A 326 -11.41 -1.12 5.92
C LEU A 326 -10.36 -0.10 5.45
N LEU A 327 -10.45 0.41 4.22
CA LEU A 327 -9.45 1.34 3.67
C LEU A 327 -9.35 2.65 4.47
N PRO A 328 -10.46 3.37 4.76
CA PRO A 328 -10.41 4.51 5.68
C PRO A 328 -9.89 4.14 7.06
N GLY A 329 -10.22 2.95 7.59
CA GLY A 329 -9.68 2.47 8.86
C GLY A 329 -8.16 2.35 8.86
N VAL A 330 -7.58 1.77 7.81
CA VAL A 330 -6.12 1.67 7.62
C VAL A 330 -5.50 3.07 7.51
N ILE A 331 -6.11 3.97 6.72
CA ILE A 331 -5.67 5.36 6.58
C ILE A 331 -5.72 6.10 7.93
N LEU A 332 -6.78 5.91 8.71
CA LEU A 332 -6.99 6.49 10.05
C LEU A 332 -5.90 6.11 11.04
N VAL A 333 -5.25 4.97 10.82
CA VAL A 333 -4.18 4.48 11.67
C VAL A 333 -2.80 4.89 11.14
N MET A 334 -2.53 4.68 9.85
CA MET A 334 -1.20 4.94 9.29
C MET A 334 -0.88 6.44 9.19
N LEU A 335 -1.84 7.27 8.78
CA LEU A 335 -1.60 8.69 8.54
C LEU A 335 -1.21 9.45 9.81
N PRO A 336 -1.89 9.28 10.97
CA PRO A 336 -1.46 9.90 12.22
C PRO A 336 -0.08 9.46 12.67
N MET A 337 0.29 8.19 12.50
CA MET A 337 1.63 7.71 12.90
C MET A 337 2.74 8.46 12.15
N ILE A 338 2.58 8.63 10.83
CA ILE A 338 3.55 9.37 10.00
C ILE A 338 3.63 10.84 10.46
N VAL A 339 2.50 11.46 10.75
CA VAL A 339 2.44 12.84 11.25
C VAL A 339 3.10 12.95 12.64
N ASP A 340 2.86 11.99 13.52
CA ASP A 340 3.38 11.98 14.88
C ASP A 340 4.89 11.79 14.91
N ILE A 341 5.48 11.06 13.95
CA ILE A 341 6.95 10.98 13.79
C ILE A 341 7.52 12.38 13.60
N HIS A 342 6.89 13.20 12.76
CA HIS A 342 7.34 14.57 12.52
C HIS A 342 7.09 15.48 13.74
N GLU A 343 5.88 15.45 14.29
CA GLU A 343 5.47 16.34 15.38
C GLU A 343 6.20 16.04 16.69
N ASN A 344 6.35 14.77 17.06
CA ASN A 344 7.12 14.39 18.25
C ASN A 344 8.61 14.65 18.04
N GLY A 345 9.14 14.40 16.84
CA GLY A 345 10.52 14.76 16.51
C GLY A 345 10.79 16.27 16.66
N ARG A 346 9.82 17.12 16.29
CA ARG A 346 9.88 18.57 16.50
C ARG A 346 9.82 18.95 17.98
N ARG A 347 8.87 18.39 18.73
CA ARG A 347 8.74 18.64 20.18
C ARG A 347 10.02 18.32 20.93
N VAL A 348 10.66 17.18 20.63
CA VAL A 348 11.94 16.78 21.24
C VAL A 348 13.02 17.83 20.99
N VAL A 349 13.19 18.26 19.74
CA VAL A 349 14.21 19.25 19.38
C VAL A 349 13.93 20.61 20.02
N ASP A 350 12.67 21.05 20.08
CA ASP A 350 12.32 22.34 20.68
C ASP A 350 12.47 22.33 22.20
N LYS A 351 12.10 21.22 22.86
CA LYS A 351 12.37 20.99 24.29
C LYS A 351 13.87 21.02 24.55
N TRP A 352 14.69 20.41 23.70
CA TRP A 352 16.16 20.47 23.84
C TRP A 352 16.70 21.89 23.72
N LYS A 353 16.14 22.72 22.84
CA LYS A 353 16.54 24.13 22.72
C LYS A 353 16.21 24.93 23.98
N ASP A 354 15.00 24.78 24.53
CA ASP A 354 14.61 25.48 25.77
C ASP A 354 15.50 25.04 26.95
N LEU A 355 15.66 23.74 27.11
CA LEU A 355 16.46 23.15 28.18
C LEU A 355 17.94 23.55 28.12
N LEU A 356 18.54 23.62 26.92
CA LEU A 356 19.91 24.09 26.73
C LEU A 356 20.08 25.60 26.88
N SER A 357 19.01 26.39 26.71
CA SER A 357 19.07 27.84 26.91
C SER A 357 19.30 28.25 28.37
N ARG A 358 19.00 27.34 29.31
CA ARG A 358 19.08 27.60 30.76
C ARG A 358 20.44 27.31 31.39
N ARG A 359 21.30 26.49 30.79
CA ARG A 359 22.57 26.01 31.38
C ARG A 359 23.77 26.87 30.99
N ASP A 360 24.64 27.31 31.89
CA ASP A 360 25.72 28.29 31.58
C ASP A 360 26.73 27.90 30.48
N ASP A 361 26.92 26.61 30.21
CA ASP A 361 27.70 26.07 29.07
C ASP A 361 26.99 26.21 27.69
N LYS A 362 26.30 27.34 27.47
CA LYS A 362 25.31 27.54 26.39
C LYS A 362 25.92 27.40 25.00
N LYS A 363 27.09 28.00 24.79
CA LYS A 363 27.51 28.38 23.43
C LYS A 363 27.75 27.17 22.53
N TYR A 364 28.39 26.11 23.03
CA TYR A 364 28.69 24.92 22.23
C TYR A 364 27.44 24.04 22.01
N LEU A 365 26.73 23.68 23.08
CA LEU A 365 25.57 22.79 22.99
C LEU A 365 24.41 23.41 22.22
N VAL A 366 24.15 24.71 22.38
CA VAL A 366 23.11 25.41 21.63
C VAL A 366 23.45 25.44 20.13
N ARG A 367 24.71 25.68 19.76
CA ARG A 367 25.15 25.60 18.35
C ARG A 367 24.96 24.19 17.80
N ARG A 368 25.34 23.16 18.58
CA ARG A 368 25.19 21.76 18.20
C ARG A 368 23.72 21.39 18.00
N VAL A 369 22.82 21.69 18.94
CA VAL A 369 21.39 21.39 18.78
C VAL A 369 20.73 22.21 17.68
N ARG A 370 21.14 23.47 17.48
CA ARG A 370 20.66 24.28 16.34
C ARG A 370 21.06 23.68 14.99
N SER A 371 22.19 22.97 14.91
CA SER A 371 22.63 22.27 13.70
C SER A 371 21.86 20.98 13.40
N ILE A 372 21.14 20.44 14.39
CA ILE A 372 20.33 19.23 14.22
C ILE A 372 19.11 19.58 13.37
N LYS A 373 19.08 19.07 12.13
CA LYS A 373 17.88 19.21 11.28
C LYS A 373 16.77 18.31 11.83
N LEU A 374 15.55 18.84 11.82
CA LEU A 374 14.34 18.14 12.24
C LEU A 374 14.10 16.88 11.41
N LEU A 375 13.74 15.78 12.08
CA LEU A 375 13.23 14.59 11.43
C LEU A 375 11.93 14.94 10.70
N CYS A 376 11.92 14.81 9.38
CA CYS A 376 10.82 15.24 8.55
C CYS A 376 10.56 14.23 7.45
N VAL A 377 9.36 13.66 7.47
CA VAL A 377 8.88 12.76 6.43
C VAL A 377 8.21 13.60 5.36
N HIS A 378 8.72 13.51 4.14
CA HIS A 378 8.15 14.17 2.96
C HIS A 378 7.50 13.09 2.10
N ALA A 379 6.36 13.42 1.50
CA ALA A 379 5.88 12.68 0.34
C ALA A 379 6.76 13.10 -0.84
N GLU A 380 7.47 12.14 -1.41
CA GLU A 380 8.40 12.37 -2.52
C GLU A 380 7.94 11.54 -3.71
N LEU A 381 7.94 12.14 -4.90
CA LEU A 381 7.62 11.44 -6.14
C LEU A 381 8.74 11.72 -7.13
N PHE A 382 9.45 10.68 -7.56
CA PHE A 382 10.63 10.80 -8.45
C PHE A 382 11.70 11.79 -7.92
N GLY A 383 11.91 11.83 -6.61
CA GLY A 383 12.85 12.74 -5.94
C GLY A 383 12.33 14.17 -5.75
N PHE A 384 11.15 14.51 -6.29
CA PHE A 384 10.50 15.79 -6.02
C PHE A 384 9.70 15.73 -4.73
N LYS A 385 9.95 16.67 -3.82
CA LYS A 385 9.22 16.81 -2.55
C LYS A 385 7.87 17.45 -2.81
N VAL A 386 6.82 16.64 -2.83
CA VAL A 386 5.46 17.09 -3.14
C VAL A 386 4.87 17.85 -1.95
N PHE A 387 4.88 17.24 -0.76
CA PHE A 387 4.43 17.89 0.46
C PHE A 387 5.07 17.28 1.70
N LYS A 388 5.00 18.05 2.79
CA LYS A 388 5.48 17.64 4.10
C LYS A 388 4.32 17.08 4.93
N CYS A 389 4.49 15.90 5.53
CA CYS A 389 3.47 15.30 6.38
C CYS A 389 3.36 16.08 7.70
N GLN A 390 2.29 16.86 7.86
CA GLN A 390 2.01 17.67 9.04
C GLN A 390 0.58 17.42 9.54
N LYS A 391 0.25 17.99 10.71
CA LYS A 391 -1.13 17.93 11.25
C LYS A 391 -2.19 18.47 10.29
N SER A 392 -1.87 19.49 9.50
CA SER A 392 -2.77 20.03 8.47
C SER A 392 -3.06 19.00 7.37
N THR A 393 -2.07 18.20 6.97
CA THR A 393 -2.20 17.15 5.96
C THR A 393 -3.29 16.16 6.32
N LYS A 394 -3.38 15.75 7.60
CA LYS A 394 -4.43 14.85 8.10
C LYS A 394 -5.83 15.39 7.79
N ARG A 395 -6.10 16.65 8.17
CA ARG A 395 -7.40 17.28 8.00
C ARG A 395 -7.75 17.46 6.51
N ILE A 396 -6.79 17.95 5.73
CA ILE A 396 -6.98 18.18 4.29
C ILE A 396 -7.28 16.87 3.57
N TYR A 397 -6.57 15.79 3.92
CA TYR A 397 -6.75 14.49 3.29
C TYR A 397 -8.14 13.88 3.54
N TYR A 398 -8.63 13.90 4.79
CA TYR A 398 -10.00 13.41 5.07
C TYR A 398 -11.07 14.29 4.43
N PHE A 399 -10.88 15.61 4.49
CA PHE A 399 -11.79 16.54 3.84
C PHE A 399 -11.86 16.28 2.33
N ALA A 400 -10.72 16.04 1.67
CA ALA A 400 -10.67 15.71 0.25
C ALA A 400 -11.44 14.43 -0.08
N ILE A 401 -11.27 13.35 0.70
CA ILE A 401 -12.02 12.09 0.47
C ILE A 401 -13.53 12.35 0.53
N VAL A 402 -14.01 13.04 1.58
CA VAL A 402 -15.45 13.30 1.74
C VAL A 402 -15.97 14.23 0.65
N ASN A 403 -15.27 15.33 0.38
CA ASN A 403 -15.68 16.33 -0.60
C ASN A 403 -15.73 15.77 -2.02
N TYR A 404 -14.73 14.97 -2.42
CA TYR A 404 -14.72 14.32 -3.73
C TYR A 404 -15.75 13.19 -3.82
N THR A 405 -16.00 12.45 -2.74
CA THR A 405 -17.10 11.47 -2.70
C THR A 405 -18.45 12.16 -2.91
N TRP A 406 -18.70 13.27 -2.21
CA TRP A 406 -19.91 14.09 -2.38
C TRP A 406 -20.05 14.61 -3.80
N THR A 407 -18.97 15.15 -4.36
CA THR A 407 -18.93 15.65 -5.74
C THR A 407 -19.24 14.52 -6.74
N ALA A 408 -18.66 13.33 -6.56
CA ALA A 408 -18.93 12.17 -7.40
C ALA A 408 -20.42 11.74 -7.33
N LEU A 409 -20.99 11.70 -6.11
CA LEU A 409 -22.41 11.35 -5.91
C LEU A 409 -23.37 12.35 -6.57
N LEU A 410 -23.04 13.64 -6.57
CA LEU A 410 -23.85 14.68 -7.21
C LEU A 410 -23.65 14.78 -8.72
N SER A 411 -22.48 14.40 -9.23
CA SER A 411 -22.15 14.53 -10.66
C SER A 411 -22.93 13.57 -11.56
N VAL A 412 -23.40 12.44 -11.02
CA VAL A 412 -24.09 11.41 -11.80
C VAL A 412 -25.58 11.42 -11.50
N ASP A 413 -26.36 11.87 -12.48
CA ASP A 413 -27.81 11.83 -12.42
C ASP A 413 -28.31 10.37 -12.38
N SER A 414 -29.06 10.05 -11.33
CA SER A 414 -29.65 8.71 -11.13
C SER A 414 -30.68 8.36 -12.21
N SER A 415 -31.29 9.36 -12.84
CA SER A 415 -32.32 9.16 -13.86
C SER A 415 -31.84 8.27 -15.01
N ARG A 416 -30.56 8.37 -15.38
CA ARG A 416 -29.95 7.59 -16.47
C ARG A 416 -29.87 6.09 -16.22
N PHE A 417 -29.90 5.65 -14.95
CA PHE A 417 -29.83 4.21 -14.63
C PHE A 417 -31.18 3.52 -14.67
N VAL A 418 -32.28 4.25 -14.44
CA VAL A 418 -33.64 3.67 -14.44
C VAL A 418 -34.03 3.18 -15.84
N TYR A 419 -33.58 3.86 -16.89
CA TYR A 419 -33.88 3.50 -18.27
C TYR A 419 -33.10 2.29 -18.81
N VAL A 420 -32.06 1.82 -18.11
CA VAL A 420 -31.27 0.65 -18.54
C VAL A 420 -31.84 -0.66 -17.96
N LEU A 421 -32.67 -0.57 -16.92
CA LEU A 421 -33.30 -1.71 -16.26
C LEU A 421 -34.71 -2.03 -16.80
N GLN A 422 -35.27 -1.18 -17.66
CA GLN A 422 -36.50 -1.42 -18.42
C GLN A 422 -36.14 -1.86 -19.84
#